data_AF-B9F0V3-F1
#
_entry.id   AF-B9F0V3-F1
#
_cell.length_a   1.000
_cell.length_b   1.000
_cell.length_c   1.000
_cell.angle_alpha   90.00
_cell.angle_beta   90.00
_cell.angle_gamma   90.00
#
_symmetry.space_group_name_H-M   'P 1'
#
loop_
_entity.id
_entity.type
_entity.pdbx_description
1 polymer ?
#
loop_
_entity_poly.entity_id
_entity_poly.type
_entity_poly.pdbx_seq_one_letter_code
_entity_poly.pdbx_strand_id
1 'polypeptide(L)'
;MHSSRFVEFSVRSIEQLVYGRLVPLAERLSGGGAAVDLQEVLLRFTFDNICAVAFGVDAGCLADGLPDVPFARAFELATELSLLRFVTPPFIWKAKRLLRAGSERRLVEATRAVREFAERAVADRRNEMRKVGSLRGRCDLLSRLMSSAPGADYSNEFLRDFCISFILAGRDTSSVGLAWFFWLLAGHPDVESRVVGDVLAAGGDIKRMDYLHAALTEAMRLYPPVPVDFKEALADDVLPDGTPVRARQRVIYYTYAIGRDPASWGDDAAAFRPERWMRGGAFAGGESPFKYAVFNAGPRLCIGKRFAYTADEDRGGGGAVQVRRRGGARAGGEAEADHDAVHEERPHGALQEEVAAATVAAAAPRRRRRRRRRRRCSRSPRCCRKLQQ
;
A
#
# COMPACT_ATOMS: atom_id res chain seq x y z
N MET A 1 -14.63 6.69 0.97
CA MET A 1 -13.78 5.77 0.19
C MET A 1 -14.55 5.19 -1.00
N HIS A 2 -15.69 4.51 -0.83
CA HIS A 2 -16.53 4.00 -1.95
C HIS A 2 -17.33 5.10 -2.68
N SER A 3 -16.65 6.01 -3.38
CA SER A 3 -17.28 7.10 -4.12
C SER A 3 -16.38 7.46 -5.29
N SER A 4 -16.92 7.43 -6.51
CA SER A 4 -16.19 7.69 -7.76
C SER A 4 -15.26 8.90 -7.66
N ARG A 5 -15.77 10.07 -7.25
CA ARG A 5 -14.96 11.29 -7.04
C ARG A 5 -13.78 11.15 -6.07
N PHE A 6 -13.85 10.25 -5.08
CA PHE A 6 -12.70 9.95 -4.20
C PHE A 6 -11.70 9.02 -4.89
N VAL A 7 -12.18 8.02 -5.63
CA VAL A 7 -11.34 7.06 -6.38
C VAL A 7 -10.60 7.78 -7.51
N GLU A 8 -11.31 8.56 -8.31
CA GLU A 8 -10.80 9.44 -9.36
C GLU A 8 -9.75 10.45 -8.84
N PHE A 9 -10.08 11.16 -7.75
CA PHE A 9 -9.12 12.04 -7.07
C PHE A 9 -7.89 11.30 -6.55
N SER A 10 -8.05 10.06 -6.06
CA SER A 10 -6.95 9.21 -5.60
C SER A 10 -6.02 8.82 -6.74
N VAL A 11 -6.58 8.29 -7.83
CA VAL A 11 -5.82 7.89 -9.03
C VAL A 11 -5.06 9.09 -9.59
N ARG A 12 -5.73 10.24 -9.78
CA ARG A 12 -5.08 11.47 -10.27
C ARG A 12 -3.98 11.98 -9.35
N SER A 13 -4.15 11.87 -8.02
CA SER A 13 -3.11 12.25 -7.04
C SER A 13 -1.90 11.31 -7.12
N ILE A 14 -2.15 10.01 -7.34
CA ILE A 14 -1.09 9.00 -7.51
C ILE A 14 -0.33 9.24 -8.82
N GLU A 15 -1.03 9.46 -9.95
CA GLU A 15 -0.41 9.79 -11.24
C GLU A 15 0.47 11.03 -11.15
N GLN A 16 -0.01 12.10 -10.50
CA GLN A 16 0.77 13.33 -10.30
C GLN A 16 2.04 13.10 -9.48
N LEU A 17 2.03 12.21 -8.48
CA LEU A 17 3.22 11.82 -7.71
C LEU A 17 4.14 10.87 -8.49
N VAL A 18 3.59 9.98 -9.32
CA VAL A 18 4.36 9.04 -10.15
C VAL A 18 5.13 9.80 -11.24
N TYR A 19 4.44 10.56 -12.09
CA TYR A 19 5.09 11.28 -13.20
C TYR A 19 5.80 12.55 -12.74
N GLY A 20 5.30 13.23 -11.71
CA GLY A 20 5.89 14.46 -11.19
C GLY A 20 7.09 14.27 -10.26
N ARG A 21 7.30 13.07 -9.67
CA ARG A 21 8.41 12.79 -8.75
C ARG A 21 9.07 11.42 -8.97
N LEU A 22 8.30 10.33 -8.91
CA LEU A 22 8.88 8.98 -8.84
C LEU A 22 9.65 8.60 -10.13
N VAL A 23 9.07 8.87 -11.31
CA VAL A 23 9.71 8.61 -12.61
C VAL A 23 10.96 9.50 -12.80
N PRO A 24 10.89 10.84 -12.70
CA PRO A 24 12.10 11.69 -12.78
C PRO A 24 13.19 11.31 -11.78
N LEU A 25 12.84 10.90 -10.56
CA LEU A 25 13.79 10.38 -9.58
C LEU A 25 14.44 9.08 -10.06
N ALA A 26 13.66 8.09 -10.49
CA ALA A 26 14.16 6.81 -10.98
C ALA A 26 15.07 6.95 -12.21
N GLU A 27 14.71 7.81 -13.17
CA GLU A 27 15.53 8.09 -14.36
C GLU A 27 16.91 8.61 -13.97
N ARG A 28 16.97 9.65 -13.12
CA ARG A 28 18.23 10.26 -12.64
C ARG A 28 19.09 9.26 -11.87
N LEU A 29 18.48 8.46 -10.99
CA LEU A 29 19.17 7.41 -10.24
C LEU A 29 19.72 6.31 -11.18
N SER A 30 18.96 5.92 -12.20
CA SER A 30 19.41 4.95 -13.22
C SER A 30 20.63 5.44 -14.00
N GLY A 31 20.70 6.75 -14.27
CA GLY A 31 21.84 7.41 -14.93
C GLY A 31 23.09 7.49 -14.05
N GLY A 32 22.91 7.67 -12.74
CA GLY A 32 24.02 7.76 -11.77
C GLY A 32 24.76 6.44 -11.52
N GLY A 33 24.11 5.28 -11.77
CA GLY A 33 24.73 3.96 -11.65
C GLY A 33 25.10 3.52 -10.22
N ALA A 34 24.63 4.26 -9.20
CA ALA A 34 24.75 3.91 -7.80
C ALA A 34 23.72 2.84 -7.39
N ALA A 35 23.95 2.18 -6.26
CA ALA A 35 22.91 1.38 -5.60
C ALA A 35 21.92 2.32 -4.88
N VAL A 36 20.65 1.91 -4.83
CA VAL A 36 19.54 2.68 -4.24
C VAL A 36 18.75 1.77 -3.32
N ASP A 37 18.36 2.27 -2.15
CA ASP A 37 17.37 1.62 -1.30
C ASP A 37 15.97 1.89 -1.86
N LEU A 38 15.40 0.88 -2.52
CA LEU A 38 14.05 0.97 -3.08
C LEU A 38 12.97 1.03 -1.99
N GLN A 39 13.21 0.46 -0.80
CA GLN A 39 12.29 0.54 0.32
C GLN A 39 12.22 1.98 0.85
N GLU A 40 13.34 2.70 0.95
CA GLU A 40 13.34 4.12 1.35
C GLU A 40 12.56 4.99 0.34
N VAL A 41 12.82 4.82 -0.96
CA VAL A 41 12.12 5.55 -2.03
C VAL A 41 10.61 5.27 -2.00
N LEU A 42 10.21 4.01 -1.86
CA LEU A 42 8.79 3.63 -1.78
C LEU A 42 8.13 4.15 -0.49
N LEU A 43 8.84 4.15 0.64
CA LEU A 43 8.33 4.66 1.93
C LEU A 43 8.08 6.18 1.90
N ARG A 44 8.90 6.93 1.16
CA ARG A 44 8.71 8.36 0.87
C ARG A 44 7.53 8.58 -0.08
N PHE A 45 7.42 7.78 -1.15
CA PHE A 45 6.32 7.83 -2.10
C PHE A 45 4.96 7.53 -1.46
N THR A 46 4.84 6.46 -0.68
CA THR A 46 3.57 6.10 -0.03
C THR A 46 3.18 7.08 1.08
N PHE A 47 4.14 7.80 1.65
CA PHE A 47 3.88 8.90 2.58
C PHE A 47 3.32 10.15 1.88
N ASP A 48 3.97 10.63 0.81
CA ASP A 48 3.44 11.76 0.01
C ASP A 48 2.03 11.43 -0.53
N ASN A 49 1.82 10.20 -0.99
CA ASN A 49 0.53 9.68 -1.45
C ASN A 49 -0.54 9.72 -0.35
N ILE A 50 -0.29 9.11 0.82
CA ILE A 50 -1.32 9.09 1.88
C ILE A 50 -1.60 10.49 2.44
N CYS A 51 -0.61 11.39 2.50
CA CYS A 51 -0.84 12.78 2.88
C CYS A 51 -1.70 13.54 1.85
N ALA A 52 -1.45 13.34 0.55
CA ALA A 52 -2.24 13.95 -0.50
C ALA A 52 -3.70 13.43 -0.50
N VAL A 53 -3.89 12.10 -0.49
CA VAL A 53 -5.23 11.49 -0.60
C VAL A 53 -6.04 11.60 0.70
N ALA A 54 -5.42 11.39 1.86
CA ALA A 54 -6.16 11.39 3.13
C ALA A 54 -6.41 12.80 3.67
N PHE A 55 -5.50 13.76 3.44
CA PHE A 55 -5.59 15.09 4.06
C PHE A 55 -5.55 16.27 3.09
N GLY A 56 -5.26 16.07 1.80
CA GLY A 56 -5.06 17.15 0.83
C GLY A 56 -3.80 17.98 1.13
N VAL A 57 -2.72 17.33 1.58
CA VAL A 57 -1.44 17.95 1.97
C VAL A 57 -0.30 17.28 1.20
N ASP A 58 0.52 18.06 0.50
CA ASP A 58 1.81 17.61 -0.01
C ASP A 58 2.87 17.66 1.11
N ALA A 59 3.57 16.56 1.34
CA ALA A 59 4.57 16.44 2.40
C ALA A 59 6.03 16.54 1.90
N GLY A 60 6.26 16.54 0.59
CA GLY A 60 7.58 16.72 -0.02
C GLY A 60 8.65 15.66 0.30
N CYS A 61 8.28 14.49 0.83
CA CYS A 61 9.25 13.45 1.22
C CYS A 61 9.96 12.81 0.01
N LEU A 62 9.34 12.82 -1.17
CA LEU A 62 9.92 12.34 -2.43
C LEU A 62 10.52 13.49 -3.28
N ALA A 63 10.81 14.64 -2.68
CA ALA A 63 11.45 15.76 -3.37
C ALA A 63 12.94 15.49 -3.70
N ASP A 64 13.47 16.29 -4.61
CA ASP A 64 14.87 16.21 -5.07
C ASP A 64 15.87 16.28 -3.91
N GLY A 65 16.87 15.40 -3.95
CA GLY A 65 17.85 15.24 -2.88
C GLY A 65 17.38 14.38 -1.69
N LEU A 66 16.16 13.83 -1.72
CA LEU A 66 15.61 12.94 -0.68
C LEU A 66 15.71 13.56 0.74
N PRO A 67 15.10 14.73 0.98
CA PRO A 67 15.27 15.48 2.23
C PRO A 67 14.89 14.68 3.47
N ASP A 68 15.63 14.85 4.56
CA ASP A 68 15.24 14.37 5.90
C ASP A 68 14.03 15.17 6.40
N VAL A 69 12.84 14.60 6.26
CA VAL A 69 11.60 15.23 6.74
C VAL A 69 11.39 14.86 8.21
N PRO A 70 11.45 15.82 9.16
CA PRO A 70 11.48 15.50 10.59
C PRO A 70 10.25 14.74 11.09
N PHE A 71 9.09 14.93 10.45
CA PHE A 71 7.89 14.13 10.74
C PHE A 71 8.09 12.65 10.40
N ALA A 72 8.64 12.30 9.24
CA ALA A 72 8.75 10.91 8.79
C ALA A 72 9.64 10.10 9.74
N ARG A 73 10.81 10.65 10.10
CA ARG A 73 11.70 10.08 11.12
C ARG A 73 11.04 10.00 12.51
N ALA A 74 10.27 11.01 12.91
CA ALA A 74 9.53 10.97 14.17
C ALA A 74 8.41 9.90 14.15
N PHE A 75 7.79 9.67 13.00
CA PHE A 75 6.74 8.68 12.81
C PHE A 75 7.29 7.24 12.88
N GLU A 76 8.40 6.98 12.20
CA GLU A 76 9.15 5.71 12.29
C GLU A 76 9.59 5.45 13.73
N LEU A 77 10.22 6.44 14.38
CA LEU A 77 10.69 6.32 15.76
C LEU A 77 9.53 6.12 16.76
N ALA A 78 8.39 6.77 16.55
CA ALA A 78 7.20 6.54 17.37
C ALA A 78 6.65 5.12 17.19
N THR A 79 6.72 4.56 15.97
CA THR A 79 6.24 3.23 15.63
C THR A 79 7.17 2.14 16.17
N GLU A 80 8.47 2.22 15.92
CA GLU A 80 9.50 1.31 16.45
C GLU A 80 9.43 1.21 17.98
N LEU A 81 9.46 2.35 18.67
CA LEU A 81 9.45 2.38 20.13
C LEU A 81 8.10 1.93 20.71
N SER A 82 7.00 2.07 19.96
CA SER A 82 5.70 1.50 20.35
C SER A 82 5.66 -0.02 20.16
N LEU A 83 6.23 -0.56 19.09
CA LEU A 83 6.37 -2.01 18.87
C LEU A 83 7.23 -2.65 19.97
N LEU A 84 8.31 -1.99 20.40
CA LEU A 84 9.16 -2.46 21.50
C LEU A 84 8.42 -2.62 22.84
N ARG A 85 7.27 -1.94 23.06
CA ARG A 85 6.43 -2.15 24.27
C ARG A 85 5.67 -3.48 24.28
N PHE A 86 5.52 -4.16 23.15
CA PHE A 86 4.88 -5.49 23.09
C PHE A 86 5.82 -6.62 23.52
N VAL A 87 7.13 -6.45 23.29
CA VAL A 87 8.18 -7.40 23.73
C VAL A 87 8.82 -7.02 25.07
N THR A 88 8.75 -5.75 25.48
CA THR A 88 9.27 -5.30 26.78
C THR A 88 8.24 -5.57 27.90
N PRO A 89 8.62 -6.26 29.00
CA PRO A 89 7.73 -6.47 30.14
C PRO A 89 7.11 -5.17 30.68
N PRO A 90 5.79 -5.13 31.00
CA PRO A 90 5.09 -3.89 31.30
C PRO A 90 5.66 -3.04 32.43
N PHE A 91 6.26 -3.65 33.46
CA PHE A 91 6.90 -2.91 34.56
C PHE A 91 8.13 -2.13 34.10
N ILE A 92 8.92 -2.66 33.15
CA ILE A 92 10.16 -2.04 32.66
C ILE A 92 9.85 -0.78 31.86
N TRP A 93 8.93 -0.84 30.89
CA TRP A 93 8.59 0.36 30.11
C TRP A 93 7.76 1.36 30.92
N LYS A 94 6.90 0.92 31.85
CA LYS A 94 6.22 1.85 32.78
C LYS A 94 7.23 2.60 33.68
N ALA A 95 8.25 1.94 34.20
CA ALA A 95 9.32 2.59 34.96
C ALA A 95 10.12 3.60 34.10
N LYS A 96 10.54 3.21 32.88
CA LYS A 96 11.20 4.12 31.92
C LYS A 96 10.33 5.34 31.58
N ARG A 97 9.00 5.16 31.47
CA ARG A 97 8.03 6.24 31.19
C ARG A 97 7.87 7.20 32.37
N LEU A 98 7.79 6.67 33.59
CA LEU A 98 7.72 7.47 34.82
C LEU A 98 9.00 8.32 34.99
N LEU A 99 10.17 7.72 34.79
CA LEU A 99 11.47 8.38 34.87
C LEU A 99 11.79 9.25 33.64
N ARG A 100 10.93 9.29 32.61
CA ARG A 100 11.16 9.95 31.31
C ARG A 100 12.56 9.65 30.74
N ALA A 101 12.93 8.38 30.73
CA ALA A 101 14.29 7.91 30.43
C ALA A 101 14.36 7.02 29.17
N GLY A 102 15.47 7.14 28.43
CA GLY A 102 15.80 6.27 27.29
C GLY A 102 14.70 6.24 26.20
N SER A 103 14.27 5.03 25.84
CA SER A 103 13.26 4.77 24.81
C SER A 103 11.95 5.54 25.05
N GLU A 104 11.44 5.58 26.28
CA GLU A 104 10.16 6.23 26.58
C GLU A 104 10.23 7.75 26.48
N ARG A 105 11.41 8.35 26.70
CA ARG A 105 11.63 9.78 26.44
C ARG A 105 11.55 10.09 24.95
N ARG A 106 12.33 9.36 24.14
CA ARG A 106 12.36 9.49 22.67
C ARG A 106 10.98 9.28 22.07
N LEU A 107 10.19 8.34 22.61
CA LEU A 107 8.82 8.10 22.19
C LEU A 107 7.89 9.28 22.51
N VAL A 108 7.98 9.89 23.69
CA VAL A 108 7.19 11.11 24.01
C VAL A 108 7.57 12.29 23.11
N GLU A 109 8.85 12.47 22.81
CA GLU A 109 9.34 13.52 21.90
C GLU A 109 8.88 13.26 20.45
N ALA A 110 8.95 12.01 19.98
CA ALA A 110 8.50 11.58 18.65
C ALA A 110 6.97 11.68 18.48
N THR A 111 6.19 11.15 19.41
CA THR A 111 4.73 11.25 19.40
C THR A 111 4.24 12.70 19.47
N ARG A 112 4.99 13.62 20.10
CA ARG A 112 4.67 15.05 20.04
C ARG A 112 4.76 15.57 18.62
N ALA A 113 5.88 15.39 17.93
CA ALA A 113 6.06 15.86 16.55
C ALA A 113 5.02 15.26 15.58
N VAL A 114 4.66 13.99 15.78
CA VAL A 114 3.59 13.32 15.01
C VAL A 114 2.22 13.98 15.26
N ARG A 115 1.87 14.24 16.53
CA ARG A 115 0.61 14.94 16.85
C ARG A 115 0.60 16.37 16.32
N GLU A 116 1.69 17.13 16.44
CA GLU A 116 1.78 18.52 15.98
C GLU A 116 1.57 18.66 14.47
N PHE A 117 1.94 17.67 13.66
CA PHE A 117 1.65 17.65 12.22
C PHE A 117 0.17 17.35 11.95
N ALA A 118 -0.41 16.33 12.59
CA ALA A 118 -1.83 16.00 12.45
C ALA A 118 -2.75 17.12 12.98
N GLU A 119 -2.38 17.77 14.09
CA GLU A 119 -3.10 18.91 14.67
C GLU A 119 -3.04 20.14 13.75
N ARG A 120 -1.94 20.36 13.02
CA ARG A 120 -1.84 21.37 11.95
C ARG A 120 -2.76 21.05 10.77
N ALA A 121 -2.68 19.85 10.21
CA ALA A 121 -3.54 19.45 9.07
C ALA A 121 -5.04 19.60 9.37
N VAL A 122 -5.46 19.26 10.60
CA VAL A 122 -6.85 19.48 11.08
C VAL A 122 -7.18 20.96 11.26
N ALA A 123 -6.26 21.76 11.83
CA ALA A 123 -6.47 23.19 12.01
C ALA A 123 -6.59 23.93 10.67
N ASP A 124 -5.72 23.61 9.70
CA ASP A 124 -5.74 24.20 8.36
C ASP A 124 -7.04 23.86 7.62
N ARG A 125 -7.50 22.60 7.69
CA ARG A 125 -8.75 22.18 7.04
C ARG A 125 -10.00 22.77 7.71
N ARG A 126 -9.98 23.00 9.04
CA ARG A 126 -11.01 23.80 9.74
C ARG A 126 -10.97 25.27 9.37
N ASN A 127 -9.79 25.85 9.16
CA ASN A 127 -9.63 27.24 8.74
C ASN A 127 -10.09 27.44 7.28
N GLU A 128 -9.85 26.48 6.39
CA GLU A 128 -10.44 26.46 5.04
C GLU A 128 -11.98 26.38 5.11
N MET A 129 -12.53 25.44 5.89
CA MET A 129 -13.98 25.31 6.06
C MET A 129 -14.65 26.60 6.57
N ARG A 130 -14.00 27.33 7.48
CA ARG A 130 -14.45 28.64 7.98
C ARG A 130 -14.37 29.75 6.94
N LYS A 131 -13.40 29.71 6.02
CA LYS A 131 -13.21 30.72 4.96
C LYS A 131 -14.12 30.51 3.75
N VAL A 132 -14.34 29.25 3.36
CA VAL A 132 -15.06 28.86 2.13
C VAL A 132 -16.51 28.48 2.42
N GLY A 133 -16.88 28.28 3.70
CA GLY A 133 -18.23 27.88 4.13
C GLY A 133 -18.59 26.42 3.83
N SER A 134 -17.87 25.74 2.94
CA SER A 134 -18.06 24.32 2.66
C SER A 134 -16.78 23.65 2.18
N LEU A 135 -16.57 22.38 2.56
CA LEU A 135 -15.54 21.51 2.00
C LEU A 135 -16.09 20.56 0.92
N ARG A 136 -17.34 20.71 0.46
CA ARG A 136 -17.96 19.81 -0.54
C ARG A 136 -17.23 19.71 -1.89
N GLY A 137 -16.39 20.70 -2.23
CA GLY A 137 -15.52 20.65 -3.42
C GLY A 137 -14.20 19.90 -3.22
N ARG A 138 -13.80 19.62 -1.97
CA ARG A 138 -12.60 18.83 -1.64
C ARG A 138 -12.94 17.33 -1.66
N CYS A 139 -12.06 16.55 -2.29
CA CYS A 139 -12.23 15.09 -2.39
C CYS A 139 -11.38 14.29 -1.40
N ASP A 140 -10.45 14.93 -0.66
CA ASP A 140 -9.62 14.27 0.35
C ASP A 140 -10.44 13.71 1.53
N LEU A 141 -9.90 12.69 2.19
CA LEU A 141 -10.66 11.91 3.16
C LEU A 141 -11.05 12.72 4.42
N LEU A 142 -10.17 13.61 4.89
CA LEU A 142 -10.42 14.49 6.04
C LEU A 142 -11.53 15.49 5.75
N SER A 143 -11.48 16.18 4.60
CA SER A 143 -12.54 17.07 4.14
C SER A 143 -13.89 16.37 4.03
N ARG A 144 -13.89 15.14 3.51
CA ARG A 144 -15.10 14.33 3.37
C ARG A 144 -15.65 13.85 4.71
N LEU A 145 -14.79 13.49 5.68
CA LEU A 145 -15.19 13.16 7.06
C LEU A 145 -15.80 14.36 7.78
N MET A 146 -15.15 15.53 7.70
CA MET A 146 -15.67 16.78 8.26
C MET A 146 -17.00 17.22 7.60
N SER A 147 -17.30 16.74 6.39
CA SER A 147 -18.53 17.04 5.65
C SER A 147 -19.62 15.96 5.75
N SER A 148 -19.34 14.78 6.31
CA SER A 148 -20.23 13.60 6.14
C SER A 148 -21.45 13.55 7.06
N ALA A 149 -21.56 14.43 8.06
CA ALA A 149 -22.64 14.42 9.04
C ALA A 149 -23.07 15.85 9.43
N PRO A 150 -24.21 16.35 8.91
CA PRO A 150 -24.76 17.65 9.32
C PRO A 150 -24.97 17.71 10.84
N GLY A 151 -24.32 18.68 11.50
CA GLY A 151 -24.41 18.88 12.95
C GLY A 151 -23.42 18.08 13.81
N ALA A 152 -22.61 17.18 13.24
CA ALA A 152 -21.58 16.45 14.00
C ALA A 152 -20.22 17.16 13.93
N ASP A 153 -19.94 18.04 14.90
CA ASP A 153 -18.61 18.66 15.02
C ASP A 153 -17.60 17.68 15.64
N TYR A 154 -16.97 16.85 14.79
CA TYR A 154 -15.95 15.89 15.20
C TYR A 154 -14.78 16.57 15.94
N SER A 155 -14.47 16.13 17.16
CA SER A 155 -13.43 16.76 17.98
C SER A 155 -12.07 16.77 17.26
N ASN A 156 -11.25 17.81 17.52
CA ASN A 156 -9.89 17.90 16.97
C ASN A 156 -9.03 16.68 17.35
N GLU A 157 -9.29 16.09 18.52
CA GLU A 157 -8.70 14.83 18.97
C GLU A 157 -9.05 13.66 18.05
N PHE A 158 -10.35 13.46 17.75
CA PHE A 158 -10.79 12.41 16.83
C PHE A 158 -10.23 12.61 15.43
N LEU A 159 -10.26 13.84 14.90
CA LEU A 159 -9.73 14.14 13.57
C LEU A 159 -8.19 13.96 13.51
N ARG A 160 -7.45 14.32 14.57
CA ARG A 160 -6.01 14.09 14.69
C ARG A 160 -5.68 12.60 14.70
N ASP A 161 -6.37 11.83 15.54
CA ASP A 161 -6.09 10.39 15.70
C ASP A 161 -6.54 9.59 14.47
N PHE A 162 -7.59 10.05 13.78
CA PHE A 162 -7.94 9.61 12.43
C PHE A 162 -6.78 9.84 11.44
N CYS A 163 -6.17 11.03 11.41
CA CYS A 163 -5.04 11.31 10.53
C CYS A 163 -3.84 10.40 10.83
N ILE A 164 -3.45 10.25 12.10
CA ILE A 164 -2.33 9.39 12.52
C ILE A 164 -2.60 7.92 12.12
N SER A 165 -3.83 7.44 12.32
CA SER A 165 -4.26 6.08 11.95
C SER A 165 -4.18 5.84 10.43
N PHE A 166 -4.63 6.81 9.62
CA PHE A 166 -4.57 6.68 8.16
C PHE A 166 -3.14 6.75 7.60
N ILE A 167 -2.26 7.57 8.18
CA ILE A 167 -0.82 7.56 7.82
C ILE A 167 -0.23 6.18 8.09
N LEU A 168 -0.44 5.62 9.30
CA LEU A 168 0.10 4.31 9.68
C LEU A 168 -0.38 3.19 8.75
N ALA A 169 -1.68 3.18 8.45
CA ALA A 169 -2.28 2.17 7.60
C ALA A 169 -1.82 2.28 6.13
N GLY A 170 -1.78 3.49 5.57
CA GLY A 170 -1.49 3.71 4.15
C GLY A 170 -0.02 3.70 3.78
N ARG A 171 0.85 4.26 4.63
CA ARG A 171 2.29 4.43 4.35
C ARG A 171 3.04 3.10 4.36
N ASP A 172 3.11 2.49 5.54
CA ASP A 172 4.09 1.43 5.82
C ASP A 172 3.66 0.08 5.21
N THR A 173 2.35 -0.19 5.13
CA THR A 173 1.86 -1.44 4.51
C THR A 173 2.08 -1.44 2.99
N SER A 174 1.80 -0.32 2.34
CA SER A 174 1.92 -0.17 0.89
C SER A 174 3.38 -0.18 0.42
N SER A 175 4.30 0.47 1.15
CA SER A 175 5.72 0.49 0.79
C SER A 175 6.36 -0.89 0.92
N VAL A 176 6.05 -1.64 2.00
CA VAL A 176 6.51 -3.03 2.18
C VAL A 176 5.94 -3.95 1.10
N GLY A 177 4.66 -3.82 0.75
CA GLY A 177 4.04 -4.61 -0.32
C GLY A 177 4.69 -4.38 -1.68
N LEU A 178 4.93 -3.11 -2.04
CA LEU A 178 5.61 -2.75 -3.28
C LEU A 178 7.09 -3.18 -3.30
N ALA A 179 7.81 -3.06 -2.18
CA ALA A 179 9.21 -3.46 -2.08
C ALA A 179 9.38 -4.97 -2.32
N TRP A 180 8.54 -5.81 -1.70
CA TRP A 180 8.54 -7.25 -1.95
C TRP A 180 8.08 -7.63 -3.36
N PHE A 181 7.13 -6.90 -3.94
CA PHE A 181 6.70 -7.10 -5.32
C PHE A 181 7.84 -6.85 -6.32
N PHE A 182 8.53 -5.70 -6.24
CA PHE A 182 9.68 -5.43 -7.12
C PHE A 182 10.86 -6.37 -6.86
N TRP A 183 11.12 -6.76 -5.61
CA TRP A 183 12.12 -7.78 -5.29
C TRP A 183 11.82 -9.13 -5.95
N LEU A 184 10.54 -9.54 -5.94
CA LEU A 184 10.10 -10.77 -6.61
C LEU A 184 10.21 -10.67 -8.14
N LEU A 185 9.81 -9.55 -8.76
CA LEU A 185 9.99 -9.35 -10.21
C LEU A 185 11.47 -9.43 -10.63
N ALA A 186 12.37 -8.78 -9.88
CA ALA A 186 13.81 -8.82 -10.15
C ALA A 186 14.42 -10.25 -10.05
N GLY A 187 13.74 -11.17 -9.37
CA GLY A 187 14.05 -12.59 -9.31
C GLY A 187 13.42 -13.45 -10.42
N HIS A 188 12.33 -12.99 -11.05
CA HIS A 188 11.51 -13.77 -12.00
C HIS A 188 11.28 -12.98 -13.32
N PRO A 189 12.27 -12.93 -14.23
CA PRO A 189 12.19 -12.13 -15.46
C PRO A 189 11.09 -12.54 -16.44
N ASP A 190 10.60 -13.77 -16.33
CA ASP A 190 9.44 -14.31 -17.05
C ASP A 190 8.12 -13.72 -16.55
N VAL A 191 7.98 -13.53 -15.23
CA VAL A 191 6.86 -12.79 -14.63
C VAL A 191 6.98 -11.30 -14.93
N GLU A 192 8.18 -10.72 -14.79
CA GLU A 192 8.48 -9.33 -15.16
C GLU A 192 8.02 -9.05 -16.60
N SER A 193 8.50 -9.83 -17.58
CA SER A 193 8.15 -9.64 -18.99
C SER A 193 6.65 -9.77 -19.29
N ARG A 194 5.89 -10.50 -18.47
CA ARG A 194 4.44 -10.64 -18.62
C ARG A 194 3.66 -9.51 -17.97
N VAL A 195 4.10 -9.03 -16.80
CA VAL A 195 3.56 -7.79 -16.19
C VAL A 195 3.81 -6.59 -17.11
N VAL A 196 4.98 -6.51 -17.76
CA VAL A 196 5.29 -5.50 -18.78
C VAL A 196 4.32 -5.56 -19.95
N GLY A 197 4.07 -6.75 -20.50
CA GLY A 197 3.13 -6.94 -21.62
C GLY A 197 1.67 -6.62 -21.26
N ASP A 198 1.26 -6.95 -20.04
CA ASP A 198 -0.06 -6.68 -19.48
C ASP A 198 -0.32 -5.17 -19.30
N VAL A 199 0.64 -4.44 -18.74
CA VAL A 199 0.61 -2.97 -18.61
C VAL A 199 0.55 -2.28 -19.98
N LEU A 200 1.33 -2.76 -20.97
CA LEU A 200 1.31 -2.24 -22.34
C LEU A 200 -0.04 -2.50 -23.03
N ALA A 201 -0.58 -3.73 -22.94
CA ALA A 201 -1.86 -4.11 -23.55
C ALA A 201 -3.07 -3.41 -22.90
N ALA A 202 -2.95 -2.99 -21.65
CA ALA A 202 -3.95 -2.21 -20.93
C ALA A 202 -4.05 -0.75 -21.42
N GLY A 203 -3.00 -0.17 -22.00
CA GLY A 203 -3.00 1.20 -22.52
C GLY A 203 -3.23 2.28 -21.45
N GLY A 204 -2.82 2.02 -20.21
CA GLY A 204 -3.08 2.87 -19.04
C GLY A 204 -4.36 2.55 -18.27
N ASP A 205 -5.29 1.73 -18.79
CA ASP A 205 -6.44 1.27 -18.02
C ASP A 205 -6.01 0.23 -16.96
N ILE A 206 -5.77 0.71 -15.73
CA ILE A 206 -5.35 -0.11 -14.58
C ILE A 206 -6.32 -1.26 -14.30
N LYS A 207 -7.60 -1.16 -14.72
CA LYS A 207 -8.59 -2.24 -14.60
C LYS A 207 -8.28 -3.43 -15.50
N ARG A 208 -7.57 -3.24 -16.61
CA ARG A 208 -7.22 -4.29 -17.60
C ARG A 208 -5.87 -4.98 -17.34
N MET A 209 -5.17 -4.60 -16.27
CA MET A 209 -3.88 -5.18 -15.90
C MET A 209 -4.07 -6.45 -15.05
N ASP A 210 -4.79 -7.43 -15.59
CA ASP A 210 -5.22 -8.65 -14.90
C ASP A 210 -4.02 -9.47 -14.37
N TYR A 211 -2.90 -9.51 -15.09
CA TYR A 211 -1.70 -10.24 -14.65
C TYR A 211 -0.86 -9.47 -13.61
N LEU A 212 -0.85 -8.13 -13.67
CA LEU A 212 -0.29 -7.29 -12.60
C LEU A 212 -1.03 -7.54 -11.27
N HIS A 213 -2.36 -7.58 -11.27
CA HIS A 213 -3.16 -7.87 -10.07
C HIS A 213 -2.88 -9.28 -9.53
N ALA A 214 -2.73 -10.27 -10.41
CA ALA A 214 -2.32 -11.62 -10.04
C ALA A 214 -0.93 -11.67 -9.39
N ALA A 215 0.06 -10.98 -9.98
CA ALA A 215 1.43 -10.96 -9.48
C ALA A 215 1.58 -10.19 -8.16
N LEU A 216 0.86 -9.06 -8.01
CA LEU A 216 0.83 -8.29 -6.78
C LEU A 216 0.12 -9.04 -5.63
N THR A 217 -0.95 -9.77 -5.94
CA THR A 217 -1.66 -10.64 -4.98
C THR A 217 -0.79 -11.83 -4.55
N GLU A 218 -0.08 -12.48 -5.47
CA GLU A 218 0.87 -13.55 -5.15
C GLU A 218 2.07 -13.06 -4.33
N ALA A 219 2.58 -11.85 -4.63
CA ALA A 219 3.65 -11.23 -3.87
C ALA A 219 3.22 -10.97 -2.42
N MET A 220 2.00 -10.46 -2.20
CA MET A 220 1.44 -10.27 -0.85
C MET A 220 1.00 -11.57 -0.16
N ARG A 221 0.72 -12.67 -0.89
CA ARG A 221 0.52 -14.00 -0.28
C ARG A 221 1.80 -14.49 0.38
N LEU A 222 2.93 -14.34 -0.31
CA LEU A 222 4.25 -14.75 0.20
C LEU A 222 4.83 -13.73 1.19
N TYR A 223 4.64 -12.44 0.97
CA TYR A 223 5.22 -11.38 1.79
C TYR A 223 4.13 -10.38 2.22
N PRO A 224 3.18 -10.81 3.07
CA PRO A 224 2.15 -9.94 3.61
C PRO A 224 2.79 -8.80 4.43
N PRO A 225 2.42 -7.52 4.19
CA PRO A 225 2.96 -6.39 4.94
C PRO A 225 2.68 -6.44 6.46
N VAL A 226 1.65 -7.18 6.86
CA VAL A 226 1.37 -7.55 8.25
C VAL A 226 1.47 -9.08 8.37
N PRO A 227 2.67 -9.63 8.72
CA PRO A 227 2.92 -11.08 8.71
C PRO A 227 2.36 -11.83 9.93
N VAL A 228 2.00 -11.10 10.99
CA VAL A 228 1.45 -11.60 12.26
C VAL A 228 0.43 -10.59 12.78
N ASP A 229 -0.72 -11.07 13.24
CA ASP A 229 -1.79 -10.26 13.84
C ASP A 229 -2.42 -11.06 15.00
N PHE A 230 -3.01 -10.37 15.97
CA PHE A 230 -3.58 -10.99 17.17
C PHE A 230 -4.86 -10.28 17.63
N LYS A 231 -5.78 -11.04 18.22
CA LYS A 231 -6.99 -10.53 18.87
C LYS A 231 -6.98 -10.94 20.35
N GLU A 232 -7.47 -10.08 21.24
CA GLU A 232 -7.60 -10.37 22.68
C GLU A 232 -9.07 -10.72 22.98
N ALA A 233 -9.30 -11.85 23.66
CA ALA A 233 -10.65 -12.28 24.03
C ALA A 233 -11.22 -11.40 25.16
N LEU A 234 -12.44 -10.92 25.00
CA LEU A 234 -13.10 -10.03 25.98
C LEU A 234 -13.78 -10.81 27.12
N ALA A 235 -14.20 -12.04 26.84
CA ALA A 235 -14.78 -13.02 27.76
C ALA A 235 -14.18 -14.41 27.46
N ASP A 236 -14.55 -15.43 28.23
CA ASP A 236 -14.24 -16.82 27.90
C ASP A 236 -15.06 -17.27 26.67
N ASP A 237 -14.44 -18.00 25.76
CA ASP A 237 -14.98 -18.43 24.46
C ASP A 237 -14.40 -19.79 24.03
N VAL A 238 -14.94 -20.42 22.99
CA VAL A 238 -14.47 -21.71 22.45
C VAL A 238 -14.35 -21.64 20.93
N LEU A 239 -13.18 -21.97 20.40
CA LEU A 239 -12.92 -22.00 18.96
C LEU A 239 -13.68 -23.17 18.28
N PRO A 240 -13.89 -23.13 16.95
CA PRO A 240 -14.67 -24.14 16.22
C PRO A 240 -14.13 -25.59 16.27
N ASP A 241 -12.89 -25.77 16.74
CA ASP A 241 -12.24 -27.07 16.98
C ASP A 241 -12.44 -27.60 18.41
N GLY A 242 -13.11 -26.83 19.29
CA GLY A 242 -13.26 -27.12 20.71
C GLY A 242 -12.19 -26.51 21.61
N THR A 243 -11.21 -25.78 21.08
CA THR A 243 -10.13 -25.16 21.88
C THR A 243 -10.67 -24.00 22.73
N PRO A 244 -10.59 -24.07 24.09
CA PRO A 244 -11.06 -22.98 24.95
C PRO A 244 -10.08 -21.80 24.98
N VAL A 245 -10.63 -20.58 24.94
CA VAL A 245 -9.89 -19.32 25.01
C VAL A 245 -10.44 -18.51 26.18
N ARG A 246 -9.58 -18.15 27.14
CA ARG A 246 -10.00 -17.37 28.32
C ARG A 246 -10.04 -15.88 28.04
N ALA A 247 -10.84 -15.14 28.80
CA ALA A 247 -10.80 -13.68 28.82
C ALA A 247 -9.35 -13.19 29.03
N ARG A 248 -8.94 -12.17 28.26
CA ARG A 248 -7.57 -11.61 28.18
C ARG A 248 -6.50 -12.53 27.57
N GLN A 249 -6.83 -13.75 27.17
CA GLN A 249 -5.97 -14.55 26.30
C GLN A 249 -5.91 -13.92 24.90
N ARG A 250 -4.75 -14.04 24.24
CA ARG A 250 -4.56 -13.57 22.86
C ARG A 250 -4.53 -14.74 21.90
N VAL A 251 -5.36 -14.67 20.87
CA VAL A 251 -5.31 -15.56 19.71
C VAL A 251 -4.43 -14.88 18.66
N ILE A 252 -3.34 -15.52 18.27
CA ILE A 252 -2.34 -15.00 17.32
C ILE A 252 -2.40 -15.84 16.04
N TYR A 253 -2.38 -15.20 14.88
CA TYR A 253 -2.32 -15.89 13.59
C TYR A 253 -1.24 -15.30 12.69
N TYR A 254 -0.61 -16.18 11.91
CA TYR A 254 0.59 -15.90 11.13
C TYR A 254 0.26 -15.94 9.64
N THR A 255 -0.14 -14.80 9.07
CA THR A 255 -0.49 -14.68 7.64
C THR A 255 0.66 -15.13 6.74
N TYR A 256 1.91 -14.87 7.14
CA TYR A 256 3.12 -15.32 6.44
C TYR A 256 3.29 -16.85 6.38
N ALA A 257 2.80 -17.56 7.41
CA ALA A 257 2.83 -19.02 7.49
C ALA A 257 1.63 -19.64 6.78
N ILE A 258 0.42 -19.09 7.00
CA ILE A 258 -0.80 -19.47 6.26
C ILE A 258 -0.57 -19.29 4.75
N GLY A 259 0.12 -18.22 4.35
CA GLY A 259 0.53 -17.96 2.96
C GLY A 259 1.55 -18.95 2.37
N ARG A 260 2.06 -19.92 3.15
CA ARG A 260 3.00 -20.98 2.70
C ARG A 260 2.57 -22.39 3.11
N ASP A 261 1.44 -22.55 3.77
CA ASP A 261 0.91 -23.85 4.18
C ASP A 261 0.53 -24.71 2.95
N PRO A 262 1.12 -25.90 2.75
CA PRO A 262 0.76 -26.80 1.67
C PRO A 262 -0.68 -27.33 1.77
N ALA A 263 -1.26 -27.46 2.97
CA ALA A 263 -2.65 -27.89 3.11
C ALA A 263 -3.63 -26.83 2.55
N SER A 264 -3.28 -25.55 2.65
CA SER A 264 -4.03 -24.44 2.07
C SER A 264 -3.73 -24.18 0.59
N TRP A 265 -2.48 -24.36 0.15
CA TRP A 265 -1.99 -23.85 -1.15
C TRP A 265 -1.39 -24.89 -2.11
N GLY A 266 -1.29 -26.16 -1.71
CA GLY A 266 -0.66 -27.24 -2.46
C GLY A 266 0.87 -27.30 -2.29
N ASP A 267 1.51 -28.33 -2.84
CA ASP A 267 2.96 -28.57 -2.67
C ASP A 267 3.84 -27.40 -3.14
N ASP A 268 3.33 -26.61 -4.10
CA ASP A 268 3.97 -25.40 -4.62
C ASP A 268 3.69 -24.13 -3.80
N ALA A 269 3.19 -24.25 -2.56
CA ALA A 269 2.87 -23.13 -1.68
C ALA A 269 4.03 -22.12 -1.50
N ALA A 270 5.28 -22.59 -1.49
CA ALA A 270 6.45 -21.72 -1.37
C ALA A 270 6.84 -20.99 -2.68
N ALA A 271 6.30 -21.38 -3.84
CA ALA A 271 6.63 -20.78 -5.13
C ALA A 271 5.83 -19.50 -5.40
N PHE A 272 6.49 -18.51 -6.01
CA PHE A 272 5.85 -17.32 -6.56
C PHE A 272 5.27 -17.67 -7.93
N ARG A 273 3.95 -17.92 -8.01
CA ARG A 273 3.26 -18.28 -9.24
C ARG A 273 1.96 -17.48 -9.43
N PRO A 274 2.00 -16.31 -10.08
CA PRO A 274 0.83 -15.46 -10.32
C PRO A 274 -0.35 -16.19 -10.98
N GLU A 275 -0.09 -17.22 -11.79
CA GLU A 275 -1.09 -18.05 -12.49
C GLU A 275 -2.11 -18.68 -11.53
N ARG A 276 -1.75 -18.84 -10.25
CA ARG A 276 -2.65 -19.28 -9.16
C ARG A 276 -3.91 -18.43 -9.04
N TRP A 277 -3.83 -17.16 -9.45
CA TRP A 277 -4.90 -16.17 -9.40
C TRP A 277 -5.58 -15.93 -10.76
N MET A 278 -5.24 -16.71 -11.79
CA MET A 278 -5.76 -16.54 -13.15
C MET A 278 -6.78 -17.63 -13.50
N ARG A 279 -7.90 -17.24 -14.13
CA ARG A 279 -8.88 -18.18 -14.72
C ARG A 279 -9.33 -17.63 -16.08
N GLY A 280 -9.23 -18.47 -17.13
CA GLY A 280 -9.63 -18.07 -18.49
C GLY A 280 -8.83 -16.90 -19.09
N GLY A 281 -7.66 -16.58 -18.54
CA GLY A 281 -6.83 -15.43 -18.96
C GLY A 281 -7.09 -14.13 -18.20
N ALA A 282 -8.12 -14.06 -17.36
CA ALA A 282 -8.41 -12.92 -16.48
C ALA A 282 -8.04 -13.21 -15.01
N PHE A 283 -7.95 -12.15 -14.20
CA PHE A 283 -7.82 -12.27 -12.74
C PHE A 283 -9.11 -12.89 -12.17
N ALA A 284 -8.95 -13.98 -11.44
CA ALA A 284 -10.01 -14.92 -11.11
C ALA A 284 -10.98 -14.47 -9.99
N GLY A 285 -10.80 -13.25 -9.48
CA GLY A 285 -11.31 -12.81 -8.18
C GLY A 285 -10.49 -13.38 -7.02
N GLY A 286 -10.54 -12.69 -5.88
CA GLY A 286 -9.76 -13.07 -4.70
C GLY A 286 -10.20 -14.39 -4.05
N GLU A 287 -9.25 -15.05 -3.40
CA GLU A 287 -9.49 -16.20 -2.52
C GLU A 287 -10.31 -15.83 -1.29
N SER A 288 -10.84 -16.86 -0.60
CA SER A 288 -11.53 -16.68 0.69
C SER A 288 -10.69 -15.82 1.64
N PRO A 289 -11.24 -14.75 2.27
CA PRO A 289 -10.48 -13.90 3.20
C PRO A 289 -9.91 -14.65 4.42
N PHE A 290 -10.43 -15.84 4.74
CA PHE A 290 -9.91 -16.70 5.80
C PHE A 290 -8.70 -17.54 5.35
N LYS A 291 -8.52 -17.73 4.04
CA LYS A 291 -7.34 -18.37 3.42
C LYS A 291 -6.30 -17.34 2.99
N TYR A 292 -6.73 -16.23 2.38
CA TYR A 292 -5.90 -15.08 2.00
C TYR A 292 -6.12 -13.92 2.99
N ALA A 293 -5.68 -14.12 4.23
CA ALA A 293 -5.94 -13.22 5.37
C ALA A 293 -5.09 -11.94 5.40
N VAL A 294 -4.38 -11.59 4.31
CA VAL A 294 -3.51 -10.40 4.19
C VAL A 294 -4.24 -9.10 4.56
N PHE A 295 -5.52 -9.00 4.18
CA PHE A 295 -6.36 -7.83 4.46
C PHE A 295 -7.31 -8.03 5.65
N ASN A 296 -7.01 -8.96 6.58
CA ASN A 296 -7.94 -9.46 7.62
C ASN A 296 -9.23 -10.07 7.00
N ALA A 297 -10.16 -10.50 7.86
CA ALA A 297 -11.45 -11.07 7.47
C ALA A 297 -12.58 -10.58 8.39
N GLY A 298 -13.84 -10.86 7.99
CA GLY A 298 -15.03 -10.56 8.80
C GLY A 298 -15.18 -9.06 9.16
N PRO A 299 -15.72 -8.72 10.35
CA PRO A 299 -15.92 -7.35 10.80
C PRO A 299 -14.64 -6.49 10.97
N ARG A 300 -13.45 -7.06 10.74
CA ARG A 300 -12.16 -6.35 10.79
C ARG A 300 -11.41 -6.38 9.45
N LEU A 301 -12.08 -6.76 8.36
CA LEU A 301 -11.58 -6.60 6.99
C LEU A 301 -11.05 -5.17 6.77
N CYS A 302 -9.87 -5.06 6.15
CA CYS A 302 -9.18 -3.80 5.96
C CYS A 302 -9.96 -2.85 5.03
N ILE A 303 -10.39 -1.70 5.58
CA ILE A 303 -11.07 -0.63 4.84
C ILE A 303 -10.24 -0.11 3.66
N GLY A 304 -8.91 -0.19 3.77
CA GLY A 304 -7.96 0.19 2.73
C GLY A 304 -7.82 -0.82 1.59
N LYS A 305 -8.44 -2.02 1.62
CA LYS A 305 -8.21 -3.06 0.60
C LYS A 305 -8.39 -2.55 -0.83
N ARG A 306 -9.52 -1.90 -1.15
CA ARG A 306 -9.75 -1.36 -2.51
C ARG A 306 -8.75 -0.26 -2.88
N PHE A 307 -8.29 0.54 -1.90
CA PHE A 307 -7.32 1.60 -2.11
C PHE A 307 -5.90 1.05 -2.39
N ALA A 308 -5.52 -0.04 -1.72
CA ALA A 308 -4.24 -0.72 -1.96
C ALA A 308 -4.17 -1.37 -3.35
N TYR A 309 -5.32 -1.72 -3.95
CA TYR A 309 -5.42 -2.33 -5.28
C TYR A 309 -5.87 -1.38 -6.41
N THR A 310 -6.11 -0.07 -6.16
CA THR A 310 -7.07 0.80 -6.89
C THR A 310 -7.17 0.65 -8.42
N ALA A 311 -7.87 -0.42 -8.80
CA ALA A 311 -8.44 -0.73 -10.10
C ALA A 311 -9.75 -1.55 -9.92
N ASP A 312 -9.95 -2.08 -8.71
CA ASP A 312 -10.99 -3.03 -8.30
C ASP A 312 -12.33 -2.34 -7.98
N GLU A 313 -12.86 -1.61 -8.96
CA GLU A 313 -14.29 -1.31 -9.05
C GLU A 313 -14.88 -1.97 -10.31
N ASP A 314 -15.78 -2.92 -10.05
CA ASP A 314 -16.65 -3.65 -10.97
C ASP A 314 -16.10 -4.86 -11.77
N ARG A 315 -15.26 -5.71 -11.15
CA ARG A 315 -15.06 -7.10 -11.58
C ARG A 315 -15.17 -8.14 -10.45
N GLY A 316 -16.39 -8.62 -10.21
CA GLY A 316 -16.64 -9.84 -9.43
C GLY A 316 -17.21 -9.62 -8.02
N GLY A 317 -18.44 -9.09 -7.92
CA GLY A 317 -19.11 -8.84 -6.64
C GLY A 317 -20.59 -9.24 -6.57
N GLY A 318 -21.14 -9.90 -7.60
CA GLY A 318 -22.57 -10.25 -7.74
C GLY A 318 -23.07 -11.37 -6.80
N GLY A 319 -22.54 -11.46 -5.58
CA GLY A 319 -22.95 -12.40 -4.54
C GLY A 319 -24.30 -12.04 -3.92
N ALA A 320 -25.37 -12.06 -4.72
CA ALA A 320 -26.72 -11.78 -4.26
C ALA A 320 -27.23 -12.89 -3.32
N VAL A 321 -27.02 -12.71 -2.01
CA VAL A 321 -27.65 -13.54 -0.97
C VAL A 321 -29.16 -13.24 -0.98
N GLN A 322 -29.87 -13.95 -1.84
CA GLN A 322 -31.26 -13.65 -2.20
C GLN A 322 -32.25 -14.13 -1.13
N VAL A 323 -32.27 -13.43 0.02
CA VAL A 323 -33.26 -13.61 1.08
C VAL A 323 -34.66 -13.33 0.52
N ARG A 324 -35.48 -14.38 0.38
CA ARG A 324 -36.69 -14.37 -0.43
C ARG A 324 -37.88 -13.70 0.28
N ARG A 325 -38.00 -12.38 0.09
CA ARG A 325 -39.23 -11.53 0.11
C ARG A 325 -40.37 -11.88 1.10
N ARG A 326 -40.67 -10.91 1.98
CA ARG A 326 -42.01 -10.30 2.21
C ARG A 326 -41.74 -8.97 2.96
N GLY A 327 -42.24 -7.78 2.60
CA GLY A 327 -42.95 -7.31 1.41
C GLY A 327 -43.69 -5.98 1.71
N GLY A 328 -43.75 -5.00 0.80
CA GLY A 328 -44.59 -3.80 1.00
C GLY A 328 -44.26 -2.54 0.17
N ALA A 329 -45.33 -1.96 -0.42
CA ALA A 329 -45.54 -0.55 -0.84
C ALA A 329 -44.62 0.16 -1.88
N ARG A 330 -45.16 1.22 -2.48
CA ARG A 330 -44.61 2.05 -3.58
C ARG A 330 -44.50 3.53 -3.17
N ALA A 331 -43.46 4.21 -3.68
CA ALA A 331 -43.43 5.59 -4.20
C ALA A 331 -42.01 5.81 -4.82
N GLY A 332 -41.75 6.63 -5.85
CA GLY A 332 -42.60 7.54 -6.63
C GLY A 332 -41.99 8.96 -6.61
N GLY A 333 -41.52 9.48 -7.75
CA GLY A 333 -40.95 10.84 -7.82
C GLY A 333 -39.85 11.00 -8.89
N GLU A 334 -40.01 12.02 -9.73
CA GLU A 334 -39.27 12.26 -10.97
C GLU A 334 -39.04 13.79 -11.15
N ALA A 335 -38.10 14.31 -11.96
CA ALA A 335 -37.12 13.67 -12.85
C ALA A 335 -35.64 13.86 -12.34
N GLU A 336 -34.67 14.57 -12.94
CA GLU A 336 -34.55 15.41 -14.15
C GLU A 336 -33.05 15.59 -14.53
N ALA A 337 -32.72 16.04 -15.76
CA ALA A 337 -31.33 16.25 -16.21
C ALA A 337 -31.21 17.32 -17.33
N ASP A 338 -30.10 18.08 -17.33
CA ASP A 338 -29.84 19.24 -18.21
C ASP A 338 -28.55 19.05 -19.06
N HIS A 339 -28.38 19.86 -20.11
CA HIS A 339 -27.53 19.58 -21.28
C HIS A 339 -26.08 20.14 -21.25
N ASP A 340 -25.22 19.46 -22.02
CA ASP A 340 -24.08 19.91 -22.82
C ASP A 340 -23.04 20.93 -22.30
N ALA A 341 -21.78 20.50 -22.33
CA ALA A 341 -20.70 21.25 -23.00
C ALA A 341 -19.59 20.28 -23.46
N VAL A 342 -19.24 20.28 -24.75
CA VAL A 342 -18.13 19.47 -25.31
C VAL A 342 -16.88 20.35 -25.45
N HIS A 343 -15.73 19.85 -24.99
CA HIS A 343 -14.43 20.37 -25.39
C HIS A 343 -13.54 19.24 -25.93
N GLU A 344 -12.82 19.56 -26.99
CA GLU A 344 -12.14 18.62 -27.88
C GLU A 344 -10.71 18.36 -27.41
N GLU A 345 -10.45 17.17 -26.88
CA GLU A 345 -9.11 16.78 -26.40
C GLU A 345 -8.18 16.29 -27.52
N ARG A 346 -6.88 16.56 -27.37
CA ARG A 346 -5.84 15.97 -28.22
C ARG A 346 -5.75 14.45 -27.99
N PRO A 347 -5.38 13.64 -29.00
CA PRO A 347 -5.41 12.18 -28.89
C PRO A 347 -4.43 11.64 -27.83
N HIS A 348 -4.98 11.07 -26.76
CA HIS A 348 -4.26 10.54 -25.58
C HIS A 348 -3.22 9.45 -25.88
N GLY A 349 -3.32 8.75 -27.02
CA GLY A 349 -2.52 7.55 -27.31
C GLY A 349 -1.00 7.74 -27.25
N ALA A 350 -0.48 8.92 -27.63
CA ALA A 350 0.96 9.19 -27.62
C ALA A 350 1.55 9.27 -26.20
N LEU A 351 0.78 9.73 -25.22
CA LEU A 351 1.20 9.78 -23.81
C LEU A 351 1.15 8.39 -23.16
N GLN A 352 0.25 7.52 -23.61
CA GLN A 352 0.03 6.20 -23.02
C GLN A 352 1.18 5.21 -23.30
N GLU A 353 1.90 5.35 -24.42
CA GLU A 353 3.10 4.56 -24.69
C GLU A 353 4.28 4.97 -23.78
N GLU A 354 4.49 6.28 -23.56
CA GLU A 354 5.53 6.78 -22.64
C GLU A 354 5.25 6.37 -21.19
N VAL A 355 3.99 6.40 -20.75
CA VAL A 355 3.52 5.94 -19.42
C VAL A 355 3.94 4.49 -19.13
N ALA A 356 3.66 3.57 -20.06
CA ALA A 356 4.00 2.16 -19.90
C ALA A 356 5.51 1.93 -19.98
N ALA A 357 6.21 2.65 -20.88
CA ALA A 357 7.66 2.59 -20.98
C ALA A 357 8.37 3.10 -19.71
N ALA A 358 7.90 4.20 -19.12
CA ALA A 358 8.51 4.82 -17.93
C ALA A 358 8.40 3.94 -16.68
N THR A 359 7.20 3.39 -16.42
CA THR A 359 6.93 2.51 -15.27
C THR A 359 7.84 1.28 -15.28
N VAL A 360 8.16 0.77 -16.47
CA VAL A 360 9.02 -0.40 -16.68
C VAL A 360 10.51 -0.03 -16.70
N ALA A 361 10.88 1.08 -17.34
CA ALA A 361 12.26 1.58 -17.39
C ALA A 361 12.80 1.96 -16.00
N ALA A 362 11.94 2.43 -15.11
CA ALA A 362 12.26 2.69 -13.71
C ALA A 362 12.56 1.42 -12.90
N ALA A 363 12.02 0.25 -13.30
CA ALA A 363 12.13 -0.99 -12.56
C ALA A 363 13.20 -1.97 -13.09
N ALA A 364 13.50 -1.94 -14.40
CA ALA A 364 14.28 -3.00 -15.05
C ALA A 364 15.82 -2.85 -14.92
N PRO A 365 16.54 -3.72 -14.16
CA PRO A 365 17.99 -3.64 -14.01
C PRO A 365 18.72 -4.10 -15.29
N ARG A 366 19.13 -3.13 -16.13
CA ARG A 366 19.84 -3.37 -17.42
C ARG A 366 21.15 -4.19 -17.25
N ARG A 367 21.05 -5.52 -17.30
CA ARG A 367 22.18 -6.46 -17.26
C ARG A 367 23.18 -6.16 -18.39
N ARG A 368 24.36 -5.62 -18.04
CA ARG A 368 25.46 -5.33 -18.99
C ARG A 368 25.82 -6.57 -19.82
N ARG A 369 25.62 -6.52 -21.15
CA ARG A 369 26.12 -7.53 -22.10
C ARG A 369 27.64 -7.70 -21.94
N ARG A 370 28.09 -8.77 -21.28
CA ARG A 370 29.52 -9.16 -21.18
C ARG A 370 30.07 -9.59 -22.55
N ARG A 371 30.37 -8.63 -23.44
CA ARG A 371 31.18 -8.86 -24.65
C ARG A 371 32.55 -9.39 -24.22
N ARG A 372 32.80 -10.70 -24.39
CA ARG A 372 34.12 -11.33 -24.20
C ARG A 372 35.14 -10.76 -25.19
N ARG A 373 35.77 -9.61 -24.88
CA ARG A 373 37.01 -9.19 -25.55
C ARG A 373 38.10 -10.21 -25.21
N ARG A 374 38.35 -11.17 -26.11
CA ARG A 374 39.53 -12.04 -26.08
C ARG A 374 40.80 -11.17 -26.21
N ARG A 375 41.40 -10.73 -25.11
CA ARG A 375 42.78 -10.24 -25.13
C ARG A 375 43.68 -11.45 -25.42
N ARG A 376 44.42 -11.42 -26.54
CA ARG A 376 45.53 -12.35 -26.78
C ARG A 376 46.66 -12.01 -25.80
N CYS A 377 46.88 -12.82 -24.77
CA CYS A 377 48.11 -12.77 -24.00
C CYS A 377 49.15 -13.69 -24.65
N SER A 378 50.07 -13.10 -25.40
CA SER A 378 51.23 -13.79 -25.97
C SER A 378 52.44 -13.64 -25.05
N ARG A 379 52.81 -14.71 -24.32
CA ARG A 379 54.19 -14.96 -23.84
C ARG A 379 54.36 -16.37 -23.23
N SER A 380 55.21 -17.15 -23.89
CA SER A 380 56.10 -18.25 -23.42
C SER A 380 55.63 -19.30 -22.38
N PRO A 381 55.83 -20.61 -22.64
CA PRO A 381 55.50 -21.68 -21.70
C PRO A 381 56.68 -22.08 -20.79
N ARG A 382 56.55 -21.88 -19.47
CA ARG A 382 57.31 -22.57 -18.40
C ARG A 382 56.44 -22.60 -17.12
N CYS A 383 56.63 -23.64 -16.29
CA CYS A 383 55.87 -23.94 -15.05
C CYS A 383 54.46 -24.56 -15.19
N CYS A 384 54.38 -25.76 -15.81
CA CYS A 384 53.37 -26.76 -15.42
C CYS A 384 54.01 -27.81 -14.49
N ARG A 385 53.83 -27.69 -13.17
CA ARG A 385 53.93 -28.78 -12.16
C ARG A 385 53.62 -28.23 -10.76
N LYS A 386 52.92 -29.03 -9.95
CA LYS A 386 52.43 -28.74 -8.58
C LYS A 386 51.29 -27.69 -8.54
N LEU A 387 50.21 -27.83 -7.76
CA LEU A 387 49.75 -28.97 -6.93
C LEU A 387 48.32 -29.40 -7.33
N GLN A 388 48.03 -30.68 -7.12
CA GLN A 388 46.72 -31.10 -6.61
C GLN A 388 46.90 -31.43 -5.13
N GLN A 389 46.05 -30.87 -4.28
CA GLN A 389 45.63 -31.35 -2.96
C GLN A 389 44.37 -30.58 -2.57
#